data_AF-A0A5B8VAZ9-F1
#
_entry.id   AF-A0A5B8VAZ9-F1
#
_cell.length_a   1.000
_cell.length_b   1.000
_cell.length_c   1.000
_cell.angle_alpha   90.00
_cell.angle_beta   90.00
_cell.angle_gamma   90.00
#
_symmetry.space_group_name_H-M   'P 1'
#
loop_
_entity.id
_entity.type
_entity.pdbx_description
1 polymer ?
#
loop_
_entity_poly.entity_id
_entity_poly.type
_entity_poly.pdbx_seq_one_letter_code
_entity_poly.pdbx_strand_id
1 'polypeptide(L)'
;MKLPSGKNRFFTYNLIGDSVVNAGIVAHGSCNQNFLSDPKFSNQPGCGCTALGKYEIGFKYKGMFGAAYKLYGLDSTNSNAFKRNIGLHSYYLVPDKETYLLPVCNSLGCAMVSYNFLCMLSKSIDSASKPILLWIFE
;
A
#
# COMPACT_ATOMS: atom_id res chain seq x y z
N MET A 1 -2.76 -0.32 -20.06
CA MET A 1 -2.98 -1.71 -19.61
C MET A 1 -2.77 -1.75 -18.10
N LYS A 2 -3.79 -2.13 -17.32
CA LYS A 2 -3.68 -2.26 -15.86
C LYS A 2 -3.04 -3.59 -15.50
N LEU A 3 -2.07 -3.60 -14.58
CA LEU A 3 -1.45 -4.83 -14.10
C LEU A 3 -2.42 -5.58 -13.16
N PRO A 4 -2.60 -6.91 -13.32
CA PRO A 4 -3.47 -7.70 -12.47
C PRO A 4 -2.92 -7.81 -11.04
N SER A 5 -3.77 -8.15 -10.07
CA SER A 5 -3.41 -8.13 -8.65
C SER A 5 -2.32 -9.12 -8.23
N GLY A 6 -2.17 -10.23 -8.96
CA GLY A 6 -1.08 -11.21 -8.77
C GLY A 6 0.26 -10.81 -9.39
N LYS A 7 0.39 -9.61 -9.96
CA LYS A 7 1.65 -9.06 -10.48
C LYS A 7 2.23 -8.02 -9.52
N ASN A 8 3.51 -7.74 -9.66
CA ASN A 8 4.15 -6.65 -8.92
C ASN A 8 3.51 -5.31 -9.29
N ARG A 9 3.02 -4.59 -8.28
CA ARG A 9 2.35 -3.27 -8.40
C ARG A 9 2.86 -2.24 -7.40
N PHE A 10 3.70 -2.66 -6.46
CA PHE A 10 4.41 -1.77 -5.55
C PHE A 10 5.86 -1.68 -6.00
N PHE A 11 6.37 -0.46 -6.17
CA PHE A 11 7.74 -0.22 -6.57
C PHE A 11 8.38 0.81 -5.64
N THR A 12 9.62 0.56 -5.24
CA THR A 12 10.46 1.60 -4.61
C THR A 12 11.38 2.18 -5.67
N TYR A 13 11.36 3.50 -5.82
CA TYR A 13 12.12 4.20 -6.84
C TYR A 13 13.25 5.03 -6.23
N ASN A 14 14.46 4.90 -6.77
CA ASN A 14 15.57 5.78 -6.46
C ASN A 14 15.54 6.97 -7.41
N LEU A 15 15.16 8.14 -6.90
CA LEU A 15 15.06 9.36 -7.70
C LEU A 15 16.42 9.90 -8.17
N ILE A 16 17.50 9.66 -7.42
CA ILE A 16 18.84 10.14 -7.78
C ILE A 16 19.45 9.24 -8.85
N GLY A 17 19.32 7.92 -8.65
CA GLY A 17 19.86 6.91 -9.57
C GLY A 17 18.88 6.51 -10.69
N ASP A 18 17.76 7.21 -10.82
CA ASP A 18 16.72 7.03 -11.85
C ASP A 18 16.36 5.56 -12.13
N SER A 19 16.02 4.80 -11.08
CA SER A 19 15.82 3.36 -11.18
C SER A 19 14.87 2.77 -10.15
N VAL A 20 14.19 1.69 -10.55
CA VAL A 20 13.42 0.84 -9.62
C VAL A 20 14.39 -0.03 -8.81
N VAL A 21 14.30 0.04 -7.48
CA VAL A 21 15.16 -0.71 -6.57
C VAL A 21 14.52 -2.02 -6.13
N ASN A 22 13.21 -2.00 -5.85
CA ASN A 22 12.46 -3.16 -5.41
C ASN A 22 11.07 -3.15 -6.04
N ALA A 23 10.51 -4.35 -6.22
CA ALA A 23 9.17 -4.56 -6.72
C ALA A 23 8.47 -5.62 -5.85
N GLY A 24 7.16 -5.47 -5.65
CA GLY A 24 6.38 -6.42 -4.87
C GLY A 24 4.89 -6.37 -5.18
N ILE A 25 4.19 -7.40 -4.72
CA ILE A 25 2.73 -7.43 -4.71
C ILE A 25 2.20 -6.49 -3.64
N VAL A 26 1.12 -5.79 -3.99
CA VAL A 26 0.32 -5.03 -3.04
C VAL A 26 -1.17 -5.31 -3.27
N ALA A 27 -1.89 -5.51 -2.17
CA ALA A 27 -3.33 -5.64 -2.12
C ALA A 27 -4.00 -4.28 -1.87
N HIS A 28 -5.13 -4.06 -2.55
CA HIS A 28 -5.96 -2.86 -2.44
C HIS A 28 -7.25 -3.14 -1.65
N GLY A 29 -7.97 -2.07 -1.30
CA GLY A 29 -9.26 -2.13 -0.62
C GLY A 29 -10.35 -2.83 -1.44
N SER A 30 -11.26 -3.52 -0.76
CA SER A 30 -12.43 -4.20 -1.36
C SER A 30 -13.64 -3.29 -1.54
N CYS A 31 -13.59 -2.04 -1.07
CA CYS A 31 -14.74 -1.15 -1.03
C CYS A 31 -15.95 -1.76 -0.29
N ASN A 32 -15.69 -2.50 0.81
CA ASN A 32 -16.69 -3.25 1.59
C ASN A 32 -17.46 -4.32 0.80
N GLN A 33 -16.92 -4.78 -0.33
CA GLN A 33 -17.41 -5.95 -1.04
C GLN A 33 -16.65 -7.20 -0.57
N ASN A 34 -17.21 -8.37 -0.87
CA ASN A 34 -16.57 -9.66 -0.54
C ASN A 34 -15.20 -9.79 -1.21
N PHE A 35 -15.08 -9.35 -2.47
CA PHE A 35 -13.84 -9.35 -3.23
C PHE A 35 -13.97 -8.38 -4.42
N LEU A 36 -12.86 -7.74 -4.80
CA LEU A 36 -12.72 -6.90 -6.00
C LEU A 36 -11.48 -7.32 -6.78
N SER A 37 -11.69 -7.79 -8.02
CA SER A 37 -10.61 -8.05 -8.98
C SER A 37 -9.98 -6.74 -9.47
N ASP A 38 -10.84 -5.79 -9.82
CA ASP A 38 -10.46 -4.47 -10.30
C ASP A 38 -10.61 -3.45 -9.18
N PRO A 39 -9.57 -2.65 -8.91
CA PRO A 39 -9.62 -1.69 -7.82
C PRO A 39 -10.64 -0.59 -8.12
N LYS A 40 -11.38 -0.20 -7.08
CA LYS A 40 -12.17 1.03 -7.04
C LYS A 40 -11.57 1.94 -5.96
N PHE A 41 -11.67 3.24 -6.18
CA PHE A 41 -11.03 4.22 -5.33
C PHE A 41 -12.04 5.19 -4.73
N SER A 42 -11.84 5.54 -3.45
CA SER A 42 -12.66 6.55 -2.78
C SER A 42 -11.95 7.08 -1.54
N ASN A 43 -12.17 8.37 -1.27
CA ASN A 43 -11.72 9.06 -0.06
C ASN A 43 -12.80 9.09 1.04
N GLN A 44 -13.97 8.51 0.80
CA GLN A 44 -15.09 8.60 1.75
C GLN A 44 -14.79 7.82 3.04
N PRO A 45 -15.05 8.39 4.24
CA PRO A 45 -14.93 7.65 5.49
C PRO A 45 -15.74 6.35 5.47
N GLY A 46 -15.17 5.26 6.00
CA GLY A 46 -15.85 3.96 6.09
C GLY A 46 -16.07 3.21 4.76
N CYS A 47 -15.63 3.74 3.60
CA CYS A 47 -15.94 3.10 2.31
C CYS A 47 -15.19 1.79 2.01
N GLY A 48 -14.15 1.45 2.77
CA GLY A 48 -13.32 0.26 2.52
C GLY A 48 -12.46 0.30 1.24
N CYS A 49 -12.51 1.40 0.46
CA CYS A 49 -11.72 1.56 -0.77
C CYS A 49 -10.32 2.08 -0.48
N THR A 50 -9.36 1.78 -1.34
CA THR A 50 -8.09 2.53 -1.36
C THR A 50 -8.36 3.95 -1.85
N ALA A 51 -7.64 4.95 -1.34
CA ALA A 51 -7.68 6.31 -1.86
C ALA A 51 -6.47 6.55 -2.78
N LEU A 52 -6.65 7.28 -3.89
CA LEU A 52 -5.55 7.64 -4.79
C LEU A 52 -4.82 8.89 -4.29
N GLY A 53 -3.59 9.08 -4.75
CA GLY A 53 -2.79 10.27 -4.52
C GLY A 53 -1.50 9.99 -3.75
N LYS A 54 -0.82 11.07 -3.41
CA LYS A 54 0.43 11.11 -2.67
C LYS A 54 0.17 11.01 -1.18
N TYR A 55 0.98 10.21 -0.52
CA TYR A 55 0.95 9.99 0.91
C TYR A 55 2.32 10.26 1.49
N GLU A 56 2.34 10.85 2.67
CA GLU A 56 3.50 10.81 3.54
C GLU A 56 3.45 9.52 4.36
N ILE A 57 4.50 8.70 4.28
CA ILE A 57 4.68 7.56 5.19
C ILE A 57 5.10 8.13 6.55
N GLY A 58 4.18 8.02 7.51
CA GLY A 58 4.32 8.53 8.86
C GLY A 58 4.94 7.55 9.83
N PHE A 59 4.61 7.75 11.12
CA PHE A 59 5.20 6.97 12.20
C PHE A 59 4.88 5.48 12.11
N LYS A 60 5.85 4.70 12.58
CA LYS A 60 5.74 3.25 12.75
C LYS A 60 4.94 2.91 14.01
N TYR A 61 4.06 1.93 13.92
CA TYR A 61 3.31 1.41 15.05
C TYR A 61 3.18 -0.12 14.97
N LYS A 62 2.77 -0.75 16.07
CA LYS A 62 2.46 -2.18 16.12
C LYS A 62 0.95 -2.37 15.93
N GLY A 63 0.56 -2.90 14.77
CA GLY A 63 -0.81 -3.31 14.46
C GLY A 63 -1.06 -4.79 14.74
N MET A 64 -2.26 -5.26 14.39
CA MET A 64 -2.68 -6.66 14.55
C MET A 64 -1.75 -7.66 13.82
N PHE A 65 -1.16 -7.25 12.70
CA PHE A 65 -0.30 -8.09 11.86
C PHE A 65 1.19 -7.77 11.97
N GLY A 66 1.60 -7.09 13.05
CA GLY A 66 2.98 -6.68 13.29
C GLY A 66 3.24 -5.22 12.97
N ALA A 67 4.42 -4.90 12.43
CA ALA A 67 4.79 -3.53 12.11
C ALA A 67 3.87 -2.93 11.03
N ALA A 68 3.54 -1.66 11.18
CA ALA A 68 2.73 -0.91 10.25
C ALA A 68 3.16 0.57 10.25
N TYR A 69 2.86 1.27 9.17
CA TYR A 69 3.09 2.71 9.04
C TYR A 69 1.78 3.44 8.81
N LYS A 70 1.60 4.55 9.51
CA LYS A 70 0.46 5.44 9.24
C LYS A 70 0.68 6.19 7.94
N LEU A 71 -0.39 6.39 7.18
CA LEU A 71 -0.35 7.17 5.94
C LEU A 71 -1.12 8.46 6.10
N TYR A 72 -0.45 9.58 5.87
CA TYR A 72 -1.06 10.91 5.81
C TYR A 72 -1.30 11.26 4.34
N GLY A 73 -2.53 11.61 3.99
CA GLY A 73 -2.86 12.02 2.62
C GLY A 73 -2.37 13.44 2.35
N LEU A 74 -1.72 13.63 1.20
CA LEU A 74 -1.20 14.92 0.75
C LEU A 74 -2.05 15.55 -0.38
N ASP A 75 -3.01 14.80 -0.92
CA ASP A 75 -3.89 15.22 -2.02
C ASP A 75 -5.37 15.23 -1.56
N SER A 76 -6.22 15.98 -2.26
CA SER A 76 -7.68 16.02 -1.97
C SER A 76 -8.35 14.64 -2.10
N THR A 77 -7.79 13.77 -2.94
CA THR A 77 -8.25 12.40 -3.20
C THR A 77 -7.92 11.42 -2.08
N ASN A 78 -7.10 11.80 -1.10
CA ASN A 78 -6.75 10.97 0.06
C ASN A 78 -6.70 11.73 1.39
N SER A 79 -7.26 12.94 1.45
CA SER A 79 -7.27 13.80 2.65
C SER A 79 -7.88 13.17 3.91
N ASN A 80 -8.70 12.12 3.79
CA ASN A 80 -9.25 11.39 4.94
C ASN A 80 -8.40 10.17 5.35
N ALA A 81 -7.27 9.88 4.70
CA ALA A 81 -6.49 8.67 4.92
C ALA A 81 -6.13 8.44 6.39
N PHE A 82 -5.63 9.47 7.08
CA PHE A 82 -5.29 9.38 8.50
C PHE A 82 -6.52 9.10 9.36
N LYS A 83 -7.61 9.87 9.18
CA LYS A 83 -8.89 9.71 9.88
C LYS A 83 -9.51 8.32 9.68
N ARG A 84 -9.30 7.74 8.50
CA ARG A 84 -9.78 6.40 8.10
C ARG A 84 -8.87 5.27 8.58
N ASN A 85 -7.84 5.58 9.35
CA ASN A 85 -6.85 4.62 9.81
C ASN A 85 -6.12 3.87 8.67
N ILE A 86 -5.99 4.48 7.49
CA ILE A 86 -5.29 3.89 6.34
C ILE A 86 -3.78 3.78 6.66
N GLY A 87 -3.17 2.68 6.26
CA GLY A 87 -1.78 2.37 6.56
C GLY A 87 -1.11 1.52 5.50
N LEU A 88 0.22 1.44 5.60
CA LEU A 88 1.06 0.45 4.92
C LEU A 88 1.44 -0.62 5.93
N HIS A 89 1.05 -1.87 5.70
CA HIS A 89 1.35 -2.97 6.62
C HIS A 89 1.43 -4.31 5.93
N SER A 90 1.97 -5.31 6.63
CA SER A 90 2.03 -6.67 6.15
C SER A 90 0.72 -7.40 6.38
N TYR A 91 0.43 -8.40 5.55
CA TYR A 91 -0.63 -9.36 5.81
C TYR A 91 -0.22 -10.73 5.26
N TYR A 92 -0.44 -11.80 6.04
CA TYR A 92 0.12 -13.13 5.76
C TYR A 92 -0.42 -13.79 4.48
N LEU A 93 -1.58 -13.36 3.98
CA LEU A 93 -2.13 -13.83 2.71
C LEU A 93 -1.57 -13.10 1.48
N VAL A 94 -0.76 -12.06 1.66
CA VAL A 94 -0.09 -11.39 0.54
C VAL A 94 1.23 -12.10 0.25
N PRO A 95 1.40 -12.71 -0.94
CA PRO A 95 2.58 -13.50 -1.26
C PRO A 95 3.80 -12.63 -1.59
N ASP A 96 4.99 -13.17 -1.36
CA ASP A 96 6.27 -12.51 -1.69
C ASP A 96 6.58 -12.49 -3.19
N LYS A 97 5.99 -13.41 -3.95
CA LYS A 97 6.25 -13.61 -5.38
C LYS A 97 4.97 -13.50 -6.17
N GLU A 98 5.09 -13.11 -7.44
CA GLU A 98 3.98 -13.06 -8.38
C GLU A 98 3.18 -14.37 -8.41
N THR A 99 1.86 -14.25 -8.30
CA THR A 99 0.91 -15.37 -8.38
C THR A 99 0.00 -15.21 -9.60
N TYR A 100 0.54 -14.70 -10.71
CA TYR A 100 -0.23 -14.43 -11.93
C TYR A 100 -1.18 -15.57 -12.29
N LEU A 101 -2.43 -15.22 -12.65
CA LEU A 101 -3.64 -16.05 -12.75
C LEU A 101 -4.42 -16.29 -11.44
N LEU A 102 -3.82 -16.03 -10.27
CA LEU A 102 -4.50 -16.05 -8.98
C LEU A 102 -4.59 -14.63 -8.40
N PRO A 103 -5.80 -14.17 -8.03
CA PRO A 103 -5.95 -12.88 -7.37
C PRO A 103 -5.34 -12.89 -5.98
N VAL A 104 -4.87 -11.71 -5.56
CA VAL A 104 -4.41 -11.46 -4.19
C VAL A 104 -5.60 -10.95 -3.36
N CYS A 105 -5.64 -11.28 -2.07
CA CYS A 105 -6.67 -10.81 -1.14
C CYS A 105 -6.85 -9.27 -1.17
N ASN A 106 -8.00 -8.78 -0.72
CA ASN A 106 -8.23 -7.34 -0.56
C ASN A 106 -8.09 -6.89 0.91
N SER A 107 -7.87 -5.58 1.10
CA SER A 107 -7.92 -4.90 2.40
C SER A 107 -9.24 -4.14 2.59
N LEU A 108 -9.35 -3.34 3.66
CA LEU A 108 -10.39 -2.32 3.82
C LEU A 108 -9.85 -0.90 3.53
N GLY A 109 -8.90 -0.79 2.61
CA GLY A 109 -8.35 0.47 2.09
C GLY A 109 -6.85 0.64 2.31
N CYS A 110 -6.25 -0.09 3.26
CA CYS A 110 -4.81 -0.10 3.49
C CYS A 110 -4.03 -0.70 2.31
N ALA A 111 -2.78 -0.27 2.15
CA ALA A 111 -1.83 -0.94 1.28
C ALA A 111 -1.24 -2.14 2.03
N MET A 112 -1.63 -3.36 1.63
CA MET A 112 -1.13 -4.58 2.26
C MET A 112 -0.08 -5.24 1.38
N VAL A 113 1.08 -5.53 1.97
CA VAL A 113 2.21 -6.21 1.31
C VAL A 113 2.57 -7.50 2.06
N SER A 114 3.49 -8.29 1.53
CA SER A 114 4.02 -9.45 2.26
C SER A 114 4.86 -9.01 3.46
N TYR A 115 5.08 -9.91 4.43
CA TYR A 115 5.94 -9.63 5.58
C TYR A 115 7.38 -9.30 5.17
N ASN A 116 8.00 -10.13 4.32
CA ASN A 116 9.39 -9.92 3.93
C ASN A 116 9.56 -8.63 3.12
N PHE A 117 8.59 -8.30 2.27
CA PHE A 117 8.60 -7.03 1.54
C PHE A 117 8.46 -5.84 2.49
N LEU A 118 7.57 -5.89 3.49
CA LEU A 118 7.50 -4.82 4.50
C LEU A 118 8.82 -4.67 5.27
N CYS A 119 9.47 -5.76 5.67
CA CYS A 119 10.78 -5.70 6.34
C CYS A 119 11.85 -5.03 5.47
N MET A 120 11.82 -5.26 4.15
CA MET A 120 12.70 -4.59 3.20
C MET A 120 12.39 -3.09 3.09
N LEU A 121 11.10 -2.72 2.98
CA LEU A 121 10.66 -1.32 2.96
C LEU A 121 11.05 -0.60 4.26
N SER A 122 10.86 -1.24 5.41
CA SER A 122 11.18 -0.71 6.73
C SER A 122 12.63 -0.28 6.86
N LYS A 123 13.58 -1.00 6.26
CA LYS A 123 15.00 -0.60 6.27
C LYS A 123 15.19 0.80 5.67
N SER A 124 14.50 1.09 4.56
CA SER A 124 14.58 2.40 3.91
C SER A 124 13.79 3.45 4.67
N ILE A 125 12.54 3.14 5.05
CA ILE A 125 11.64 4.07 5.74
C ILE A 125 12.21 4.49 7.10
N ASP A 126 12.66 3.54 7.91
CA ASP A 126 13.12 3.79 9.28
C ASP A 126 14.47 4.51 9.33
N SER A 127 15.28 4.40 8.27
CA SER A 127 16.59 5.07 8.16
C SER A 127 16.51 6.47 7.54
N ALA A 128 15.38 6.84 6.96
CA ALA A 128 15.23 8.09 6.25
C ALA A 128 15.16 9.29 7.22
N SER A 129 15.95 10.32 6.96
CA SER A 129 15.93 11.57 7.75
C SER A 129 14.71 12.45 7.45
N LYS A 130 14.00 12.17 6.37
CA LYS A 130 12.75 12.83 5.96
C LYS A 130 11.71 11.76 5.63
N PRO A 131 10.42 12.06 5.81
CA PRO A 131 9.35 11.14 5.44
C PRO A 131 9.45 10.70 3.97
N ILE A 132 9.25 9.41 3.72
CA ILE A 132 9.21 8.87 2.37
C ILE A 132 7.84 9.13 1.75
N LEU A 133 7.84 9.55 0.49
CA LEU A 133 6.63 9.71 -0.32
C LEU A 133 6.17 8.34 -0.84
N LEU A 134 4.93 7.97 -0.52
CA LEU A 134 4.23 6.87 -1.17
C LEU A 134 3.21 7.44 -2.16
N TRP A 135 3.22 7.00 -3.41
CA TRP A 135 2.24 7.43 -4.40
C TRP A 135 1.39 6.25 -4.85
N ILE A 136 0.09 6.32 -4.60
CA ILE A 136 -0.89 5.37 -5.13
C ILE A 136 -1.59 6.03 -6.32
N PHE A 137 -1.47 5.42 -7.50
CA PHE A 137 -2.00 5.93 -8.76
C PHE A 137 -2.75 4.83 -9.53
N GLU A 138 -3.51 5.25 -10.54
CA GLU A 138 -4.27 4.39 -11.45
C GLU A 138 -3.62 4.30 -12.83
#